data_AF-A0A835MYX6-F1
#
_entry.id   AF-A0A835MYX6-F1
#
_cell.length_a   1.000
_cell.length_b   1.000
_cell.length_c   1.000
_cell.angle_alpha   90.00
_cell.angle_beta   90.00
_cell.angle_gamma   90.00
#
_symmetry.space_group_name_H-M   'P 1'
#
loop_
_entity.id
_entity.type
_entity.pdbx_description
1 polymer ?
#
loop_
_entity_poly.entity_id
_entity_poly.type
_entity_poly.pdbx_seq_one_letter_code
_entity_poly.pdbx_strand_id
1 'polypeptide(L)'
;MCHHISLADQEQLVEKLEIFKFQGRDKNGHKVLRIIGKFLSARFLSVDALKNYLEENIFPRLKKKPFSVLYLHTQVQKNENFPGISALRSIYDVIPIDARDNLQAIYFVHPSLQAKLFLATFGRLHFGSRLYGKLRYIKRIDYLWDHIRRNEVKIPEFVCDHDEDLEGHQILDCGLESDHPRVCGAPFMDSPVTMYSTRCI
;
A
#
# COMPACT_ATOMS: atom_id res chain seq x y z
N MET A 1 13.32 16.83 24.21
CA MET A 1 13.46 18.23 23.74
C MET A 1 13.15 18.23 22.25
N CYS A 2 11.97 18.71 21.85
CA CYS A 2 11.60 18.79 20.44
C CYS A 2 12.40 19.94 19.80
N HIS A 3 13.32 19.62 18.90
CA HIS A 3 13.88 20.64 18.03
C HIS A 3 12.75 21.21 17.19
N HIS A 4 12.41 22.48 17.42
CA HIS A 4 11.47 23.21 16.59
C HIS A 4 12.20 23.54 15.28
N ILE A 5 12.24 22.57 14.37
CA ILE A 5 12.80 22.73 13.03
C ILE A 5 11.93 23.75 12.30
N SER A 6 12.55 24.76 11.66
CA SER A 6 11.80 25.82 10.97
C SER A 6 11.02 25.26 9.77
N LEU A 7 10.00 25.97 9.28
CA LEU A 7 9.22 25.51 8.13
C LEU A 7 10.09 25.29 6.89
N ALA A 8 11.03 26.19 6.62
CA ALA A 8 11.95 26.08 5.49
C ALA A 8 12.87 24.84 5.61
N ASP A 9 13.35 24.54 6.82
CA ASP A 9 14.16 23.35 7.06
C ASP A 9 13.32 22.06 6.86
N GLN A 10 12.03 22.08 7.23
CA GLN A 10 11.12 20.96 6.98
C GLN A 10 10.91 20.73 5.48
N GLU A 11 10.70 21.80 4.70
CA GLU A 11 10.57 21.72 3.25
C GLU A 11 11.86 21.19 2.59
N GLN A 12 13.02 21.66 3.05
CA GLN A 12 14.31 21.14 2.60
C GLN A 12 14.49 19.64 2.93
N LEU A 13 13.97 19.18 4.09
CA LEU A 13 13.94 17.76 4.42
C LEU A 13 13.05 16.96 3.46
N VAL A 14 11.88 17.48 3.09
CA VAL A 14 10.99 16.83 2.11
C VAL A 14 11.70 16.62 0.78
N GLU A 15 12.43 17.63 0.31
CA GLU A 15 13.21 17.56 -0.92
C GLU A 15 14.40 16.60 -0.80
N LYS A 16 15.18 16.71 0.28
CA LYS A 16 16.36 15.85 0.53
C LYS A 16 16.01 14.38 0.66
N LEU A 17 14.86 14.06 1.27
CA LEU A 17 14.37 12.69 1.42
C LEU A 17 13.65 12.18 0.16
N GLU A 18 13.51 13.02 -0.86
CA GLU A 18 12.80 12.74 -2.11
C GLU A 18 11.41 12.11 -1.88
N ILE A 19 10.69 12.62 -0.87
CA ILE A 19 9.40 12.07 -0.43
C ILE A 19 8.43 12.07 -1.60
N PHE A 20 8.39 13.16 -2.36
CA PHE A 20 7.60 13.31 -3.57
C PHE A 20 8.53 13.44 -4.77
N LYS A 21 8.48 12.48 -5.69
CA LYS A 21 9.28 12.53 -6.91
C LYS A 21 8.50 12.04 -8.11
N PHE A 22 8.41 12.86 -9.14
CA PHE A 22 7.92 12.39 -10.43
C PHE A 22 8.98 11.52 -11.08
N GLN A 23 8.65 10.26 -11.32
CA GLN A 23 9.57 9.32 -11.91
C GLN A 23 8.82 8.31 -12.77
N GLY A 24 9.29 8.11 -14.00
CA GLY A 24 8.75 7.13 -14.93
C GLY A 24 7.31 7.38 -15.36
N ARG A 25 6.79 6.39 -16.08
CA ARG A 25 5.43 6.37 -16.61
C ARG A 25 4.76 5.02 -16.37
N ASP A 26 3.44 5.06 -16.22
CA ASP A 26 2.64 3.85 -16.25
C ASP A 26 2.55 3.28 -17.67
N LYS A 27 2.01 2.07 -17.82
CA LYS A 27 1.85 1.44 -19.14
C LYS A 27 0.96 2.26 -20.08
N ASN A 28 0.05 3.07 -19.52
CA ASN A 28 -0.82 3.98 -20.26
C ASN A 28 -0.12 5.30 -20.66
N GLY A 29 1.15 5.49 -20.27
CA GLY A 29 1.97 6.63 -20.62
C GLY A 29 1.82 7.85 -19.70
N HIS A 30 1.04 7.73 -18.62
CA HIS A 30 0.86 8.78 -17.62
C HIS A 30 2.10 8.87 -16.72
N LYS A 31 2.45 10.08 -16.29
CA LYS A 31 3.56 10.28 -15.35
C LYS A 31 3.22 9.64 -14.01
N VAL A 32 4.21 9.04 -13.36
CA VAL A 32 4.04 8.48 -12.02
C VAL A 32 4.65 9.41 -10.98
N LEU A 33 3.87 9.77 -9.96
CA LEU A 33 4.34 10.45 -8.76
C LEU A 33 4.63 9.40 -7.68
N ARG A 34 5.91 9.20 -7.37
CA ARG A 34 6.36 8.35 -6.26
C ARG A 34 6.24 9.10 -4.94
N ILE A 35 5.63 8.45 -3.96
CA ILE A 35 5.46 8.93 -2.59
C ILE A 35 6.02 7.89 -1.62
N ILE A 36 6.94 8.30 -0.75
CA ILE A 36 7.54 7.43 0.27
C ILE A 36 6.89 7.67 1.63
N GLY A 37 6.07 6.72 2.09
CA GLY A 37 5.32 6.86 3.34
C GLY A 37 6.20 6.89 4.60
N LYS A 38 7.32 6.16 4.63
CA LYS A 38 8.23 6.06 5.78
C LYS A 38 8.81 7.41 6.21
N PHE A 39 8.94 8.35 5.28
CA PHE A 39 9.51 9.67 5.55
C PHE A 39 8.46 10.73 5.88
N LEU A 40 7.17 10.39 5.86
CA LEU A 40 6.08 11.27 6.31
C LEU A 40 5.94 11.27 7.85
N SER A 41 7.07 11.31 8.56
CA SER A 41 7.05 11.27 10.02
C SER A 41 6.41 12.54 10.57
N ALA A 42 5.31 12.37 11.30
CA ALA A 42 4.56 13.44 11.94
C ALA A 42 5.37 14.12 13.07
N ARG A 43 6.53 13.55 13.45
CA ARG A 43 7.46 14.16 14.42
C ARG A 43 8.28 15.29 13.83
N PHE A 44 8.57 15.23 12.54
CA PHE A 44 9.49 16.17 11.87
C PHE A 44 8.83 16.99 10.78
N LEU A 45 7.69 16.55 10.25
CA LEU A 45 6.95 17.23 9.21
C LEU A 45 5.59 17.70 9.73
N SER A 46 5.43 19.02 9.81
CA SER A 46 4.14 19.63 10.10
C SER A 46 3.21 19.51 8.89
N VAL A 47 1.91 19.50 9.18
CA VAL A 47 0.86 19.47 8.14
C VAL A 47 0.97 20.70 7.24
N ASP A 48 1.31 21.85 7.80
CA ASP A 48 1.37 23.12 7.06
C ASP A 48 2.61 23.18 6.16
N ALA A 49 3.79 22.75 6.63
CA ALA A 49 4.97 22.62 5.76
C ALA A 49 4.69 21.67 4.59
N LEU A 50 3.99 20.55 4.85
CA LEU A 50 3.64 19.61 3.80
C LEU A 50 2.68 20.20 2.78
N LYS A 51 1.67 20.97 3.21
CA LYS A 51 0.75 21.65 2.31
C LYS A 51 1.46 22.68 1.44
N ASN A 52 2.27 23.56 2.05
CA ASN A 52 3.02 24.58 1.34
C ASN A 52 3.91 23.94 0.26
N TYR A 53 4.67 22.91 0.63
CA TYR A 53 5.50 22.17 -0.32
C TYR A 53 4.70 21.59 -1.49
N LEU A 54 3.54 20.97 -1.20
CA LEU A 54 2.69 20.39 -2.23
C LEU A 54 2.10 21.46 -3.16
N GLU A 55 1.67 22.60 -2.62
CA GLU A 55 1.11 23.72 -3.38
C GLU A 55 2.12 24.36 -4.32
N GLU A 56 3.36 24.55 -3.86
CA GLU A 56 4.41 25.20 -4.64
C GLU A 56 5.07 24.25 -5.66
N ASN A 57 5.37 23.02 -5.25
CA ASN A 57 6.24 22.13 -6.04
C ASN A 57 5.49 21.02 -6.80
N ILE A 58 4.34 20.57 -6.29
CA ILE A 58 3.66 19.37 -6.80
C ILE A 58 2.38 19.71 -7.57
N PHE A 59 1.44 20.44 -6.98
CA PHE A 59 0.14 20.73 -7.57
C PHE A 59 0.21 21.41 -8.95
N PRO A 60 1.12 22.37 -9.22
CA PRO A 60 1.23 23.00 -10.54
C PRO A 60 1.60 21.99 -11.64
N ARG A 61 2.25 20.88 -11.28
CA ARG A 61 2.65 19.80 -12.19
C ARG A 61 1.51 18.79 -12.41
N LEU A 62 0.60 18.64 -11.44
CA LEU A 62 -0.54 17.72 -11.48
C LEU A 62 -1.74 18.24 -12.28
N LYS A 63 -1.95 19.56 -12.32
CA LYS A 63 -3.09 20.17 -13.04
C LYS A 63 -3.04 20.00 -14.56
N LYS A 64 -1.84 19.78 -15.13
CA LYS A 64 -1.64 19.88 -16.59
C LYS A 64 -1.98 18.61 -17.36
N LYS A 65 -1.75 17.42 -16.78
CA LYS A 65 -1.86 16.13 -17.48
C LYS A 65 -2.32 15.02 -16.54
N PRO A 66 -2.97 13.97 -17.08
CA PRO A 66 -3.25 12.76 -16.32
C PRO A 66 -1.98 12.13 -15.74
N PHE A 67 -2.08 11.64 -14.51
CA PHE A 67 -0.97 11.06 -13.77
C PHE A 67 -1.44 9.91 -12.88
N SER A 68 -0.50 9.08 -12.47
CA SER A 68 -0.71 8.00 -11.52
C SER A 68 0.16 8.21 -10.29
N VAL A 69 -0.26 7.71 -9.13
CA VAL A 69 0.51 7.81 -7.88
C VAL A 69 1.03 6.43 -7.50
N LEU A 70 2.30 6.36 -7.16
CA LEU A 70 2.93 5.20 -6.55
C LEU A 70 3.22 5.51 -5.08
N TYR A 71 2.44 4.93 -4.17
CA TYR A 71 2.62 5.10 -2.74
C TYR A 71 3.30 3.88 -2.14
N LEU A 72 4.52 4.08 -1.63
CA LEU A 72 5.33 3.04 -0.99
C LEU A 72 5.06 3.08 0.52
N HIS A 73 4.39 2.05 1.05
CA HIS A 73 4.00 1.97 2.46
C HIS A 73 4.91 1.06 3.30
N THR A 74 6.03 0.63 2.74
CA THR A 74 7.01 -0.20 3.45
C THR A 74 7.52 0.48 4.72
N GLN A 75 7.55 -0.26 5.83
CA GLN A 75 8.01 0.20 7.14
C GLN A 75 7.27 1.45 7.69
N VAL A 76 6.03 1.70 7.26
CA VAL A 76 5.23 2.80 7.79
C VAL A 76 4.59 2.39 9.11
N GLN A 77 5.01 3.03 10.20
CA GLN A 77 4.39 2.87 11.51
C GLN A 77 3.30 3.92 11.75
N LYS A 78 2.11 3.48 12.18
CA LYS A 78 0.97 4.36 12.47
C LYS A 78 1.32 5.41 13.53
N ASN A 79 2.03 5.04 14.59
CA ASN A 79 2.31 5.96 15.70
C ASN A 79 3.33 7.07 15.35
N GLU A 80 4.06 6.91 14.24
CA GLU A 80 5.15 7.82 13.89
C GLU A 80 4.88 8.59 12.59
N ASN A 81 4.21 7.96 11.63
CA ASN A 81 4.04 8.48 10.27
C ASN A 81 2.61 8.87 9.94
N PHE A 82 1.64 8.56 10.81
CA PHE A 82 0.25 8.93 10.58
C PHE A 82 -0.05 10.23 11.33
N PRO A 83 -0.24 11.37 10.64
CA PRO A 83 -0.49 12.66 11.28
C PRO A 83 -1.91 12.81 11.85
N GLY A 84 -2.73 11.76 11.76
CA GLY A 84 -4.14 11.79 12.17
C GLY A 84 -5.10 12.01 11.00
N ILE A 85 -6.38 11.69 11.23
CA ILE A 85 -7.43 11.79 10.21
C ILE A 85 -7.70 13.24 9.82
N SER A 86 -7.73 14.15 10.81
CA SER A 86 -7.98 15.58 10.58
C SER A 86 -6.87 16.19 9.71
N ALA A 87 -5.61 15.89 10.02
CA ALA A 87 -4.46 16.30 9.22
C ALA A 87 -4.53 15.79 7.78
N LEU A 88 -4.80 14.49 7.61
CA LEU A 88 -4.91 13.87 6.30
C LEU A 88 -6.06 14.46 5.48
N ARG A 89 -7.21 14.73 6.11
CA ARG A 89 -8.33 15.43 5.49
C ARG A 89 -7.95 16.85 5.07
N SER A 90 -7.24 17.58 5.93
CA SER A 90 -6.80 18.93 5.63
C SER A 90 -5.81 18.99 4.46
N ILE A 91 -4.90 18.02 4.34
CA ILE A 91 -4.02 17.88 3.17
C ILE A 91 -4.83 17.51 1.93
N TYR A 92 -5.80 16.61 2.07
CA TYR A 92 -6.67 16.24 0.95
C TYR A 92 -7.47 17.44 0.43
N ASP A 93 -8.01 18.27 1.33
CA ASP A 93 -8.85 19.42 1.00
C ASP A 93 -8.12 20.49 0.18
N VAL A 94 -6.81 20.67 0.37
CA VAL A 94 -6.01 21.63 -0.43
C VAL A 94 -5.68 21.11 -1.83
N ILE A 95 -5.82 19.80 -2.10
CA ILE A 95 -5.53 19.26 -3.44
C ILE A 95 -6.55 19.85 -4.43
N PRO A 96 -6.12 20.55 -5.49
CA PRO A 96 -7.03 21.16 -6.45
C PRO A 96 -7.92 20.12 -7.14
N ILE A 97 -9.17 20.48 -7.43
CA ILE A 97 -10.14 19.58 -8.08
C ILE A 97 -9.57 19.02 -9.40
N ASP A 98 -8.96 19.86 -10.23
CA ASP A 98 -8.33 19.44 -11.49
C ASP A 98 -7.26 18.35 -11.29
N ALA A 99 -6.50 18.43 -10.20
CA ALA A 99 -5.48 17.42 -9.88
C ALA A 99 -6.15 16.09 -9.44
N ARG A 100 -7.25 16.14 -8.70
CA ARG A 100 -8.01 14.93 -8.31
C ARG A 100 -8.65 14.25 -9.52
N ASP A 101 -9.08 15.05 -10.49
CA ASP A 101 -9.69 14.59 -11.73
C ASP A 101 -8.68 13.95 -12.68
N ASN A 102 -7.48 14.56 -12.79
CA ASN A 102 -6.37 14.05 -13.59
C ASN A 102 -5.76 12.74 -13.03
N LEU A 103 -5.92 12.46 -11.74
CA LEU A 103 -5.41 11.24 -11.13
C LEU A 103 -6.08 10.00 -11.76
N GLN A 104 -5.31 9.06 -12.30
CA GLN A 104 -5.84 7.88 -12.97
C GLN A 104 -5.83 6.64 -12.07
N ALA A 105 -4.72 6.41 -11.36
CA ALA A 105 -4.56 5.27 -10.46
C ALA A 105 -3.69 5.62 -9.26
N ILE A 106 -3.95 4.96 -8.13
CA ILE A 106 -3.09 4.97 -6.95
C ILE A 106 -2.59 3.55 -6.70
N TYR A 107 -1.33 3.29 -6.99
CA TYR A 107 -0.64 2.03 -6.72
C TYR A 107 -0.10 2.05 -5.29
N PHE A 108 -0.72 1.29 -4.39
CA PHE A 108 -0.37 1.22 -2.99
C PHE A 108 0.46 -0.04 -2.75
N VAL A 109 1.77 0.12 -2.62
CA VAL A 109 2.74 -0.97 -2.47
C VAL A 109 3.00 -1.28 -1.00
N HIS A 110 3.04 -2.57 -0.70
CA HIS A 110 3.21 -3.16 0.64
C HIS A 110 2.20 -2.61 1.67
N PRO A 111 0.88 -2.63 1.36
CA PRO A 111 -0.13 -2.21 2.31
C PRO A 111 -0.17 -3.12 3.53
N SER A 112 0.08 -2.54 4.71
CA SER A 112 -0.11 -3.20 5.99
C SER A 112 -1.60 -3.52 6.20
N LEU A 113 -1.91 -4.56 6.98
CA LEU A 113 -3.30 -4.92 7.30
C LEU A 113 -4.05 -3.74 7.93
N GLN A 114 -3.37 -3.01 8.82
CA GLN A 114 -3.90 -1.80 9.44
C GLN A 114 -4.20 -0.69 8.42
N ALA A 115 -3.30 -0.45 7.45
CA ALA A 115 -3.54 0.54 6.41
C ALA A 115 -4.69 0.14 5.47
N LYS A 116 -4.84 -1.15 5.13
CA LYS A 116 -5.98 -1.63 4.34
C LYS A 116 -7.29 -1.39 5.07
N LEU A 117 -7.35 -1.74 6.36
CA LEU A 117 -8.54 -1.53 7.17
C LEU A 117 -8.85 -0.03 7.30
N PHE A 118 -7.83 0.78 7.55
CA PHE A 118 -7.96 2.24 7.58
C PHE A 118 -8.53 2.79 6.26
N LEU A 119 -7.99 2.39 5.11
CA LEU A 119 -8.46 2.85 3.80
C LEU A 119 -9.86 2.31 3.46
N ALA A 120 -10.18 1.07 3.85
CA ALA A 120 -11.51 0.50 3.66
C ALA A 120 -12.58 1.29 4.44
N THR A 121 -12.30 1.70 5.67
CA THR A 121 -13.23 2.45 6.51
C THR A 121 -13.22 3.95 6.18
N PHE A 122 -12.08 4.61 6.33
CA PHE A 122 -11.96 6.06 6.18
C PHE A 122 -11.88 6.49 4.72
N GLY A 123 -11.24 5.69 3.86
CA GLY A 123 -11.08 6.05 2.46
C GLY A 123 -12.40 6.09 1.70
N ARG A 124 -13.34 5.19 2.02
CA ARG A 124 -14.69 5.21 1.45
C ARG A 124 -15.51 6.43 1.91
N LEU A 125 -15.40 6.79 3.18
CA LEU A 125 -16.21 7.86 3.78
C LEU A 125 -15.67 9.27 3.48
N HIS A 126 -14.34 9.47 3.49
CA HIS A 126 -13.74 10.81 3.42
C HIS A 126 -13.11 11.16 2.07
N PHE A 127 -12.51 10.20 1.36
CA PHE A 127 -11.86 10.49 0.07
C PHE A 127 -12.81 10.32 -1.12
N GLY A 128 -14.03 9.86 -0.87
CA GLY A 128 -15.05 9.64 -1.90
C GLY A 128 -14.83 8.36 -2.70
N SER A 129 -15.94 7.83 -3.24
CA SER A 129 -15.94 6.59 -4.03
C SER A 129 -15.04 6.66 -5.26
N ARG A 130 -14.91 7.85 -5.88
CA ARG A 130 -14.11 8.06 -7.10
C ARG A 130 -12.61 7.88 -6.86
N LEU A 131 -12.07 8.30 -5.72
CA LEU A 131 -10.66 8.10 -5.40
C LEU A 131 -10.39 6.69 -4.90
N TYR A 132 -11.27 6.16 -4.05
CA TYR A 132 -11.14 4.79 -3.58
C TYR A 132 -11.23 3.78 -4.74
N GLY A 133 -12.04 4.04 -5.77
CA GLY A 133 -12.11 3.21 -6.98
C GLY A 133 -10.83 3.22 -7.84
N LYS A 134 -9.97 4.23 -7.67
CA LYS A 134 -8.66 4.33 -8.35
C LYS A 134 -7.54 3.63 -7.56
N LEU A 135 -7.81 3.18 -6.34
CA LEU A 135 -6.83 2.56 -5.45
C LEU A 135 -6.59 1.09 -5.83
N ARG A 136 -5.32 0.74 -6.05
CA ARG A 136 -4.86 -0.61 -6.39
C ARG A 136 -3.84 -1.07 -5.36
N TYR A 137 -4.15 -2.15 -4.66
CA TYR A 137 -3.26 -2.72 -3.65
C TYR A 137 -2.27 -3.69 -4.30
N ILE A 138 -0.99 -3.47 -4.05
CA ILE A 138 0.11 -4.24 -4.62
C ILE A 138 0.89 -4.85 -3.46
N LYS A 139 0.82 -6.18 -3.31
CA LYS A 139 1.48 -6.89 -2.22
C LYS A 139 2.96 -7.13 -2.45
N ARG A 140 3.38 -7.27 -3.71
CA ARG A 140 4.76 -7.55 -4.13
C ARG A 140 5.18 -6.60 -5.24
N ILE A 141 6.47 -6.27 -5.32
CA ILE A 141 7.00 -5.37 -6.34
C ILE A 141 6.81 -5.95 -7.75
N ASP A 142 6.86 -7.28 -7.91
CA ASP A 142 6.65 -7.91 -9.21
C ASP A 142 5.32 -7.52 -9.89
N TYR A 143 4.23 -7.46 -9.13
CA TYR A 143 2.91 -7.06 -9.63
C TYR A 143 2.83 -5.56 -9.96
N LEU A 144 3.78 -4.75 -9.47
CA LEU A 144 3.88 -3.33 -9.84
C LEU A 144 4.26 -3.19 -11.32
N TRP A 145 5.14 -4.07 -11.81
CA TRP A 145 5.62 -4.03 -13.19
C TRP A 145 4.54 -4.41 -14.22
N ASP A 146 3.43 -4.99 -13.77
CA ASP A 146 2.26 -5.21 -14.62
C ASP A 146 1.53 -3.91 -14.95
N HIS A 147 1.76 -2.85 -14.18
CA HIS A 147 1.09 -1.57 -14.31
C HIS A 147 2.04 -0.42 -14.68
N ILE A 148 3.30 -0.50 -14.24
CA ILE A 148 4.34 0.51 -14.46
C ILE A 148 5.44 -0.05 -15.38
N ARG A 149 5.99 0.79 -16.25
CA ARG A 149 7.11 0.41 -17.11
C ARG A 149 8.36 0.11 -16.26
N ARG A 150 8.94 -1.07 -16.47
CA ARG A 150 10.18 -1.50 -15.78
C ARG A 150 11.32 -0.50 -16.05
N ASN A 151 12.23 -0.37 -15.09
CA ASN A 151 13.40 0.52 -15.13
C ASN A 151 13.12 2.05 -15.20
N GLU A 152 11.87 2.46 -15.38
CA GLU A 152 11.54 3.89 -15.38
C GLU A 152 11.38 4.47 -13.97
N VAL A 153 11.02 3.64 -12.99
CA VAL A 153 10.84 4.03 -11.58
C VAL A 153 11.91 3.36 -10.72
N LYS A 154 12.65 4.17 -9.95
CA LYS A 154 13.62 3.68 -8.96
C LYS A 154 12.86 3.41 -7.67
N ILE A 155 12.80 2.13 -7.31
CA ILE A 155 12.30 1.69 -6.02
C ILE A 155 13.46 1.79 -5.01
N PRO A 156 13.26 2.43 -3.84
CA PRO A 156 14.29 2.49 -2.81
C PRO A 156 14.70 1.11 -2.30
N GLU A 157 15.97 0.93 -1.94
CA GLU A 157 16.55 -0.35 -1.48
C GLU A 157 15.77 -0.97 -0.32
N PHE A 158 15.44 -0.19 0.72
CA PHE A 158 14.64 -0.68 1.85
C PHE A 158 13.25 -1.24 1.48
N VAL A 159 12.72 -0.89 0.31
CA VAL A 159 11.46 -1.43 -0.21
C VAL A 159 11.70 -2.79 -0.86
N CYS A 160 12.82 -2.96 -1.56
CA CYS A 160 13.26 -4.24 -2.11
C CYS A 160 13.60 -5.23 -1.00
N ASP A 161 14.39 -4.83 0.00
CA ASP A 161 14.77 -5.69 1.13
C ASP A 161 13.53 -6.29 1.82
N HIS A 162 12.51 -5.46 2.02
CA HIS A 162 11.25 -5.92 2.62
C HIS A 162 10.44 -6.83 1.67
N ASP A 163 10.53 -6.67 0.35
CA ASP A 163 9.89 -7.59 -0.59
C ASP A 163 10.58 -8.97 -0.54
N GLU A 164 11.91 -8.98 -0.45
CA GLU A 164 12.72 -10.21 -0.29
C GLU A 164 12.40 -10.94 1.02
N ASP A 165 12.27 -10.22 2.14
CA ASP A 165 11.85 -10.78 3.43
C ASP A 165 10.46 -11.45 3.34
N LEU A 166 9.53 -10.85 2.58
CA LEU A 166 8.20 -11.42 2.33
C LEU A 166 8.26 -12.68 1.46
N GLU A 167 9.20 -12.77 0.52
CA GLU A 167 9.44 -13.97 -0.28
C GLU A 167 10.07 -15.09 0.55
N GLY A 168 11.08 -14.76 1.37
CA GLY A 168 11.74 -15.72 2.27
C GLY A 168 10.78 -16.36 3.28
N HIS A 169 9.86 -15.57 3.86
CA HIS A 169 8.86 -16.10 4.79
C HIS A 169 7.80 -16.98 4.09
N GLN A 170 7.45 -16.70 2.84
CA GLN A 170 6.51 -17.53 2.08
C GLN A 170 7.09 -18.91 1.71
N ILE A 171 8.41 -18.98 1.48
CA ILE A 171 9.09 -20.25 1.15
C ILE A 171 9.22 -21.14 2.40
N LEU A 172 9.43 -20.57 3.59
CA LEU A 172 9.61 -21.33 4.83
C LEU A 172 8.30 -21.87 5.44
N ASP A 173 7.16 -21.20 5.23
CA ASP A 173 5.86 -21.65 5.78
C ASP A 173 5.17 -22.75 4.96
N CYS A 174 5.58 -22.97 3.70
CA CYS A 174 5.06 -24.07 2.87
C CYS A 174 5.80 -25.41 3.10
N GLY A 175 6.78 -25.44 4.02
CA GLY A 175 7.67 -26.57 4.25
C GLY A 175 7.61 -27.21 5.63
N LEU A 176 6.59 -26.94 6.45
CA LEU A 176 6.37 -27.79 7.64
C LEU A 176 5.58 -29.04 7.24
N GLU A 177 6.36 -30.01 6.77
CA GLU A 177 6.07 -31.42 6.63
C GLU A 177 5.04 -31.90 7.67
N SER A 178 3.82 -32.18 7.22
CA SER A 178 2.86 -32.92 8.02
C SER A 178 3.33 -34.38 8.03
N ASP A 179 4.06 -34.76 9.08
CA ASP A 179 4.36 -36.16 9.40
C ASP A 179 3.06 -36.90 9.76
N HIS A 180 2.27 -37.22 8.75
CA HIS A 180 1.23 -38.22 8.82
C HIS A 180 1.59 -39.34 7.86
N PRO A 181 2.13 -40.47 8.36
CA PRO A 181 2.38 -41.62 7.52
C PRO A 181 1.03 -42.13 6.99
N ARG A 182 0.82 -41.96 5.69
CA ARG A 182 -0.28 -42.56 4.94
C ARG A 182 -0.05 -44.08 4.92
N VAL A 183 -0.66 -44.80 5.86
CA VAL A 183 -0.87 -46.24 5.69
C VAL A 183 -2.07 -46.42 4.76
N CYS A 184 -1.79 -46.51 3.46
CA CYS A 184 -2.73 -47.05 2.49
C CYS A 184 -2.32 -48.51 2.24
N GLY A 185 -3.12 -49.45 2.73
CA GLY A 185 -2.82 -50.88 2.63
C GLY A 185 -4.08 -51.75 2.79
N ALA A 186 -4.63 -52.11 1.63
CA ALA A 186 -5.50 -53.26 1.31
C ALA A 186 -7.04 -53.16 1.45
N PRO A 187 -7.79 -53.76 0.50
CA PRO A 187 -9.24 -53.59 0.32
C PRO A 187 -10.02 -54.62 1.14
N PHE A 188 -11.10 -54.19 1.79
CA PHE A 188 -12.06 -55.09 2.43
C PHE A 188 -13.23 -55.34 1.48
N MET A 189 -13.21 -56.47 0.76
CA MET A 189 -14.43 -57.14 0.31
C MET A 189 -14.85 -58.11 1.41
N ASP A 190 -16.03 -57.89 1.99
CA ASP A 190 -17.21 -58.74 1.78
C ASP A 190 -18.21 -58.57 2.92
N SER A 191 -19.45 -58.27 2.53
CA SER A 191 -20.63 -58.38 3.37
C SER A 191 -21.00 -59.86 3.53
N PRO A 192 -21.67 -60.26 4.62
CA PRO A 192 -23.11 -60.51 4.41
C PRO A 192 -24.03 -60.10 5.56
N VAL A 193 -25.19 -59.61 5.12
CA VAL A 193 -26.52 -59.49 5.73
C VAL A 193 -26.84 -60.46 6.87
N THR A 194 -27.47 -59.98 7.96
CA THR A 194 -28.65 -60.64 8.56
C THR A 194 -29.56 -59.63 9.30
N MET A 195 -30.82 -59.57 8.87
CA MET A 195 -31.94 -58.83 9.47
C MET A 195 -32.43 -59.51 10.76
N TYR A 196 -32.84 -58.74 11.78
CA TYR A 196 -33.95 -59.07 12.70
C TYR A 196 -34.46 -57.73 13.30
N SER A 197 -35.64 -57.22 12.92
CA SER A 197 -37.01 -57.66 13.23
C SER A 197 -37.59 -56.90 14.43
N THR A 198 -38.51 -55.99 14.12
CA THR A 198 -39.38 -55.28 15.06
C THR A 198 -40.30 -56.23 15.83
N ARG A 199 -40.46 -56.02 17.14
CA ARG A 199 -41.68 -56.40 17.86
C ARG A 199 -41.99 -55.43 19.00
N CYS A 200 -43.22 -54.92 18.98
CA CYS A 200 -43.90 -54.22 20.05
C CYS A 200 -44.16 -55.17 21.24
N ILE A 201 -44.11 -54.63 22.46
CA ILE A 201 -45.17 -54.72 23.49
C ILE A 201 -45.18 -53.38 24.23
#